data_AF-A0A2H1WPU7-F1
#
_entry.id   AF-A0A2H1WPU7-F1
#
_cell.length_a   1.000
_cell.length_b   1.000
_cell.length_c   1.000
_cell.angle_alpha   90.00
_cell.angle_beta   90.00
_cell.angle_gamma   90.00
#
_symmetry.space_group_name_H-M   'P 1'
#
loop_
_entity.id
_entity.type
_entity.pdbx_description
1 polymer ?
#
loop_
_entity_poly.entity_id
_entity_poly.type
_entity_poly.pdbx_seq_one_letter_code
_entity_poly.pdbx_strand_id
1 'polypeptide(L)'
;AAGLNPAFARTIGIAVDPRRRNKSVESLQVNVQRLKEYRARLILFPKGKKVLKGEANEEERKLATQLRGPLMPVQQPAPKSIARAITEEEKDFKAYQYLRGARSIAKLVGIRAKRLKDAAENPDDVTKAPTAVKETKPKK
;
A
#
# COMPACT_ATOMS: atom_id res chain seq x y z
N ALA A 1 4.88 11.08 -10.49
CA ALA A 1 5.15 10.86 -9.05
C ALA A 1 6.62 11.13 -8.67
N ALA A 2 7.62 10.50 -9.29
CA ALA A 2 9.04 10.77 -9.03
C ALA A 2 9.68 11.86 -9.93
N GLY A 3 8.92 12.45 -10.87
CA GLY A 3 9.43 13.49 -11.78
C GLY A 3 10.44 12.99 -12.83
N LEU A 4 10.40 11.69 -13.17
CA LEU A 4 11.29 11.08 -14.16
C LEU A 4 10.50 10.75 -15.43
N ASN A 5 11.04 11.13 -16.58
CA ASN A 5 10.54 10.69 -17.87
C ASN A 5 10.86 9.19 -18.06
N PRO A 6 9.89 8.33 -18.43
CA PRO A 6 10.11 6.91 -18.71
C PRO A 6 11.29 6.60 -19.64
N ALA A 7 11.48 7.41 -20.70
CA ALA A 7 12.58 7.22 -21.63
C ALA A 7 13.94 7.50 -20.98
N PHE A 8 14.03 8.60 -20.22
CA PHE A 8 15.23 8.96 -19.48
C PHE A 8 15.54 7.95 -18.37
N ALA A 9 14.52 7.47 -17.64
CA ALA A 9 14.67 6.48 -16.59
C ALA A 9 15.39 5.20 -17.08
N ARG A 10 15.07 4.73 -18.29
CA ARG A 10 15.74 3.56 -18.90
C ARG A 10 17.23 3.82 -19.18
N THR A 11 17.61 5.05 -19.56
CA THR A 11 19.02 5.40 -19.83
C THR A 11 19.88 5.45 -18.58
N ILE A 12 19.28 5.74 -17.42
CA ILE A 12 19.98 5.76 -16.12
C ILE A 12 19.88 4.43 -15.37
N GLY A 13 19.47 3.34 -16.03
CA GLY A 13 19.46 2.01 -15.44
C GLY A 13 18.22 1.67 -14.58
N ILE A 14 17.11 2.40 -14.74
CA ILE A 14 15.84 2.09 -14.08
C ILE A 14 14.96 1.30 -15.05
N ALA A 15 14.55 0.08 -14.65
CA ALA A 15 13.59 -0.72 -15.40
C ALA A 15 12.18 -0.13 -15.30
N VAL A 16 11.52 0.07 -16.46
CA VAL A 16 10.18 0.68 -16.54
C VAL A 16 9.19 -0.27 -17.24
N ASP A 17 8.19 -0.73 -16.50
CA ASP A 17 7.05 -1.52 -17.02
C ASP A 17 5.77 -0.66 -17.06
N PRO A 18 5.27 -0.29 -18.26
CA PRO A 18 4.06 0.53 -18.41
C PRO A 18 2.76 -0.23 -18.08
N ARG A 19 2.79 -1.56 -18.01
CA ARG A 19 1.57 -2.37 -17.75
C ARG A 19 1.19 -2.41 -16.27
N ARG A 20 2.14 -2.13 -15.38
CA ARG A 20 1.93 -2.19 -13.94
C ARG A 20 1.03 -1.05 -13.45
N ARG A 21 0.01 -1.39 -12.65
CA ARG A 21 -0.87 -0.43 -11.97
C ARG A 21 -0.74 -0.55 -10.45
N ASN A 22 -0.82 0.58 -9.75
CA ASN A 22 -0.80 0.61 -8.28
C ASN A 22 -2.23 0.69 -7.76
N LYS A 23 -2.59 -0.20 -6.83
CA LYS A 23 -3.90 -0.18 -6.15
C LYS A 23 -3.85 0.52 -4.79
N SER A 24 -2.69 0.51 -4.13
CA SER A 24 -2.48 1.13 -2.82
C SER A 24 -1.57 2.34 -2.91
N VAL A 25 -1.89 3.38 -2.13
CA VAL A 25 -1.11 4.62 -2.04
C VAL A 25 0.22 4.39 -1.31
N GLU A 26 0.21 3.55 -0.28
CA GLU A 26 1.40 3.17 0.50
C GLU A 26 2.51 2.62 -0.40
N SER A 27 2.17 1.66 -1.26
CA SER A 27 3.15 1.06 -2.18
C SER A 27 3.68 2.08 -3.20
N LEU A 28 2.84 3.02 -3.64
CA LEU A 28 3.26 4.10 -4.53
C LEU A 28 4.26 5.02 -3.83
N GLN A 29 3.98 5.44 -2.60
CA GLN A 29 4.84 6.34 -1.83
C GLN A 29 6.23 5.72 -1.57
N VAL A 30 6.27 4.46 -1.12
CA VAL A 30 7.54 3.73 -0.89
C VAL A 30 8.38 3.66 -2.17
N ASN A 31 7.76 3.36 -3.31
CA ASN A 31 8.49 3.30 -4.58
C ASN A 31 8.96 4.68 -5.06
N VAL A 32 8.17 5.73 -4.85
CA VAL A 32 8.58 7.11 -5.17
C VAL A 32 9.77 7.53 -4.33
N GLN A 33 9.76 7.21 -3.04
CA GLN A 33 10.89 7.47 -2.14
C GLN A 33 12.14 6.70 -2.61
N ARG A 34 12.02 5.41 -2.93
CA ARG A 34 13.12 4.61 -3.46
C ARG A 34 13.73 5.19 -4.74
N LEU A 35 12.90 5.70 -5.64
CA LEU A 35 13.39 6.34 -6.88
C LEU A 35 14.10 7.68 -6.62
N LYS A 36 13.63 8.45 -5.63
CA LYS A 36 14.32 9.68 -5.20
C LYS A 36 15.67 9.37 -4.55
N GLU A 37 15.72 8.35 -3.69
CA GLU A 37 16.97 7.86 -3.06
C GLU A 37 17.96 7.33 -4.10
N TYR A 38 17.47 6.57 -5.11
CA TYR A 38 18.27 6.14 -6.25
C TYR A 38 18.92 7.33 -6.95
N ARG A 39 18.10 8.34 -7.30
CA ARG A 39 18.55 9.54 -8.00
C ARG A 39 19.57 10.35 -7.19
N ALA A 40 19.40 10.43 -5.88
CA ALA A 40 20.32 11.14 -5.00
C ALA A 40 21.69 10.44 -4.88
N ARG A 41 21.73 9.10 -5.00
CA ARG A 41 22.98 8.30 -4.96
C ARG A 41 23.62 8.10 -6.34
N LEU A 42 22.90 8.41 -7.42
CA LEU A 42 23.37 8.21 -8.78
C LEU A 42 24.37 9.30 -9.17
N ILE A 43 25.60 8.90 -9.50
CA ILE A 43 26.61 9.77 -10.12
C ILE A 43 26.50 9.61 -11.64
N LEU A 44 25.93 10.60 -12.32
CA LEU A 44 25.75 10.57 -13.78
C LEU A 44 26.90 11.28 -14.50
N PHE A 45 27.73 10.54 -15.21
CA PHE A 45 28.84 11.13 -15.98
C PHE A 45 28.32 11.96 -17.17
N PRO A 46 28.94 13.12 -17.46
CA PRO A 46 28.58 13.93 -18.61
C PRO A 46 28.95 13.23 -19.91
N LYS A 47 28.08 13.30 -20.91
CA LYS A 47 28.35 12.73 -22.24
C LYS A 47 29.24 13.63 -23.11
N GLY A 48 29.23 14.94 -22.84
CA GLY A 48 29.96 15.94 -23.60
C GLY A 48 30.88 16.79 -22.73
N LYS A 49 31.52 17.79 -23.35
CA LYS A 49 32.42 18.72 -22.66
C LYS A 49 31.72 19.63 -21.66
N LYS A 50 30.44 19.94 -21.89
CA LYS A 50 29.62 20.77 -21.00
C LYS A 50 28.81 19.88 -20.07
N VAL A 51 28.91 20.13 -18.78
CA VAL A 51 28.13 19.43 -17.74
C VAL A 51 26.71 19.99 -17.76
N LEU A 52 25.72 19.12 -17.97
CA LEU A 52 24.30 19.44 -17.91
C LEU A 52 23.77 19.37 -16.48
N LYS A 53 22.57 19.94 -16.27
CA LYS A 53 21.92 19.93 -14.96
C LYS A 53 21.64 18.50 -14.50
N GLY A 54 22.27 18.10 -13.39
CA GLY A 54 22.15 16.77 -12.79
C GLY A 54 23.20 15.76 -13.25
N GLU A 55 24.18 16.19 -14.03
CA GLU A 55 25.42 15.44 -14.28
C GLU A 55 26.48 15.77 -13.23
N ALA A 56 27.42 14.86 -13.04
CA ALA A 56 28.40 14.91 -11.97
C ALA A 56 29.58 15.85 -12.28
N ASN A 57 30.02 16.59 -11.25
CA ASN A 57 31.21 17.43 -11.33
C ASN A 57 32.50 16.60 -11.32
N GLU A 58 33.66 17.21 -11.57
CA GLU A 58 34.95 16.50 -11.58
C GLU A 58 35.29 15.81 -10.25
N GLU A 59 34.90 16.42 -9.12
CA GLU A 59 35.13 15.88 -7.78
C GLU A 59 34.29 14.63 -7.51
N GLU A 60 32.99 14.69 -7.82
CA GLU A 60 32.06 13.55 -7.68
C GLU A 60 32.47 12.38 -8.58
N ARG A 61 32.99 12.67 -9.78
CA ARG A 61 33.49 11.67 -10.72
C ARG A 61 34.70 10.91 -10.19
N LYS A 62 35.59 11.57 -9.45
CA LYS A 62 36.76 10.91 -8.83
C LYS A 62 36.37 10.00 -7.67
N LEU A 63 35.28 10.32 -6.97
CA LEU A 63 34.73 9.52 -5.87
C LEU A 63 33.93 8.31 -6.37
N ALA A 64 33.58 8.27 -7.65
CA ALA A 64 32.76 7.21 -8.22
C ALA A 64 33.48 5.86 -8.13
N THR A 65 32.84 4.91 -7.45
CA THR A 65 33.31 3.53 -7.32
C THR A 65 32.21 2.57 -7.76
N GLN A 66 32.60 1.40 -8.27
CA GLN A 66 31.62 0.39 -8.66
C GLN A 66 31.08 -0.31 -7.41
N LEU A 67 29.77 -0.23 -7.19
CA LEU A 67 29.09 -1.05 -6.18
C LEU A 67 29.09 -2.51 -6.64
N ARG A 68 29.72 -3.39 -5.86
CA ARG A 68 29.63 -4.85 -6.06
C ARG A 68 28.45 -5.39 -5.26
N GLY A 69 27.48 -5.99 -5.95
CA GLY A 69 26.29 -6.60 -5.33
C GLY A 69 24.97 -5.95 -5.76
N PRO A 70 23.84 -6.36 -5.14
CA PRO A 70 22.51 -5.85 -5.48
C PRO A 70 22.34 -4.38 -5.10
N LEU A 71 21.93 -3.56 -6.07
CA LEU A 71 21.70 -2.14 -5.89
C LEU A 71 20.43 -1.87 -5.08
N MET A 72 20.58 -1.26 -3.90
CA MET A 72 19.51 -0.97 -2.94
C MET A 72 18.56 -2.16 -2.71
N PRO A 73 19.00 -3.15 -1.92
CA PRO A 73 18.20 -4.32 -1.59
C PRO A 73 16.86 -3.94 -0.98
N VAL A 74 15.79 -4.61 -1.39
CA VAL A 74 14.46 -4.41 -0.79
C VAL A 74 14.46 -5.04 0.60
N GLN A 75 14.39 -4.20 1.62
CA GLN A 75 14.28 -4.66 3.00
C GLN A 75 12.80 -4.78 3.38
N GLN A 76 12.46 -5.84 4.10
CA GLN A 76 11.16 -6.02 4.72
C GLN A 76 11.34 -5.93 6.24
N PRO A 77 11.47 -4.71 6.79
CA PRO A 77 11.62 -4.56 8.23
C PRO A 77 10.34 -5.03 8.92
N ALA A 78 10.49 -5.94 9.88
CA ALA A 78 9.38 -6.31 10.75
C ALA A 78 9.00 -5.09 11.60
N PRO A 79 7.70 -4.77 11.74
CA PRO A 79 7.27 -3.71 12.63
C PRO A 79 7.67 -4.07 14.07
N LYS A 80 8.42 -3.19 14.73
CA LYS A 80 8.77 -3.37 16.14
C LYS A 80 7.55 -3.05 16.99
N SER A 81 6.99 -4.04 17.66
CA SER A 81 5.97 -3.82 18.69
C SER A 81 6.65 -3.50 20.02
N ILE A 82 6.15 -2.47 20.70
CA ILE A 82 6.54 -2.15 22.07
C ILE A 82 5.53 -2.83 23.00
N ALA A 83 6.03 -3.46 24.09
CA ALA A 83 5.17 -4.03 25.11
C ALA A 83 4.32 -2.92 25.74
N ARG A 84 3.00 -3.10 25.70
CA ARG A 84 2.02 -2.16 26.25
C ARG A 84 1.05 -2.93 27.14
N ALA A 85 0.49 -2.24 28.13
CA ALA A 85 -0.57 -2.81 28.95
C ALA A 85 -1.80 -3.11 28.08
N ILE A 86 -2.43 -4.26 28.31
CA ILE A 86 -3.62 -4.69 27.57
C ILE A 86 -4.81 -3.85 28.03
N THR A 87 -5.55 -3.27 27.09
CA THR A 87 -6.76 -2.48 27.39
C THR A 87 -7.93 -3.39 27.78
N GLU A 88 -8.93 -2.85 28.49
CA GLU A 88 -10.13 -3.61 28.87
C GLU A 88 -10.90 -4.09 27.64
N GLU A 89 -10.96 -3.27 26.59
CA GLU A 89 -11.60 -3.62 25.31
C GLU A 89 -10.94 -4.81 24.61
N GLU A 90 -9.60 -4.90 24.65
CA GLU A 90 -8.86 -6.03 24.08
C GLU A 90 -9.08 -7.33 24.86
N LYS A 91 -9.31 -7.24 26.17
CA LYS A 91 -9.63 -8.41 27.03
C LYS A 91 -11.04 -8.92 26.76
N ASP A 92 -11.99 -8.03 26.59
CA ASP A 92 -13.38 -8.38 26.32
C ASP A 92 -13.61 -8.84 24.87
N PHE A 93 -12.66 -8.57 23.97
CA PHE A 93 -12.76 -8.96 22.56
C PHE A 93 -12.67 -10.48 22.36
N LYS A 94 -13.81 -11.10 22.04
CA LYS A 94 -13.91 -12.54 21.74
C LYS A 94 -13.47 -12.86 20.31
N ALA A 95 -12.16 -12.92 20.09
CA ALA A 95 -11.56 -13.14 18.76
C ALA A 95 -12.11 -14.36 18.00
N TYR A 96 -12.28 -15.51 18.68
CA TYR A 96 -12.82 -16.73 18.06
C TYR A 96 -14.25 -16.53 17.53
N GLN A 97 -15.12 -15.92 18.33
CA GLN A 97 -16.51 -15.66 17.96
C GLN A 97 -16.58 -14.65 16.82
N TYR A 98 -15.77 -13.59 16.87
CA TYR A 98 -15.66 -12.59 15.81
C TYR A 98 -15.27 -13.21 14.46
N LEU A 99 -14.22 -14.05 14.43
CA LEU A 99 -13.76 -14.72 13.21
C LEU A 99 -14.84 -15.63 12.61
N ARG A 100 -15.58 -16.38 13.45
CA ARG A 100 -16.71 -17.23 13.00
C ARG A 100 -17.86 -16.38 12.47
N GLY A 101 -18.19 -15.29 13.14
CA GLY A 101 -19.20 -14.32 12.72
C GLY A 101 -18.85 -13.68 11.36
N ALA A 102 -17.63 -13.18 11.20
CA ALA A 102 -17.14 -12.58 9.95
C ALA A 102 -17.24 -13.54 8.76
N ARG A 103 -16.87 -14.82 8.95
CA ARG A 103 -17.04 -15.86 7.92
C ARG A 103 -18.51 -16.06 7.54
N SER A 104 -19.40 -16.12 8.53
CA SER A 104 -20.85 -16.25 8.30
C SER A 104 -21.41 -15.04 7.55
N ILE A 105 -21.02 -13.83 7.94
CA ILE A 105 -21.40 -12.58 7.27
C ILE A 105 -20.99 -12.62 5.80
N ALA A 106 -19.71 -12.90 5.52
CA ALA A 106 -19.18 -12.97 4.16
C ALA A 106 -19.92 -14.02 3.30
N LYS A 107 -20.22 -15.20 3.87
CA LYS A 107 -20.99 -16.26 3.18
C LYS A 107 -22.43 -15.84 2.87
N LEU A 108 -23.07 -15.09 3.77
CA LEU A 108 -24.50 -14.78 3.70
C LEU A 108 -24.82 -13.43 3.04
N VAL A 109 -23.84 -12.66 2.57
CA VAL A 109 -24.07 -11.33 1.94
C VAL A 109 -25.14 -11.39 0.85
N GLY A 110 -25.02 -12.31 -0.11
CA GLY A 110 -25.96 -12.41 -1.23
C GLY A 110 -27.37 -12.81 -0.80
N ILE A 111 -27.49 -13.80 0.10
CA ILE A 111 -28.78 -14.28 0.61
C ILE A 111 -29.47 -13.19 1.43
N ARG A 112 -28.72 -12.47 2.26
CA ARG A 112 -29.26 -11.35 3.06
C ARG A 112 -29.68 -10.19 2.17
N ALA A 113 -28.89 -9.85 1.15
CA ALA A 113 -29.26 -8.82 0.19
C ALA A 113 -30.54 -9.20 -0.59
N LYS A 114 -30.67 -10.47 -1.00
CA LYS A 114 -31.90 -10.96 -1.65
C LYS A 114 -33.10 -10.89 -0.71
N ARG A 115 -32.99 -11.40 0.52
CA ARG A 115 -34.07 -11.34 1.52
C ARG A 115 -34.48 -9.91 1.84
N LEU A 116 -33.52 -8.98 1.91
CA LEU A 116 -33.80 -7.57 2.15
C LEU A 116 -34.53 -6.91 0.98
N LYS A 117 -34.20 -7.27 -0.26
CA LYS A 117 -34.94 -6.83 -1.46
C LYS A 117 -36.35 -7.42 -1.50
N ASP A 118 -36.47 -8.73 -1.33
CA ASP A 118 -37.76 -9.44 -1.36
C ASP A 118 -38.71 -8.92 -0.27
N ALA A 119 -38.19 -8.55 0.90
CA ALA A 119 -38.95 -7.94 2.01
C ALA A 119 -39.31 -6.47 1.77
N ALA A 120 -38.51 -5.72 1.01
CA ALA A 120 -38.84 -4.35 0.62
C ALA A 120 -39.89 -4.32 -0.50
N GLU A 121 -39.87 -5.29 -1.39
CA GLU A 121 -40.85 -5.43 -2.49
C GLU A 121 -42.20 -6.00 -2.03
N ASN A 122 -42.22 -6.77 -0.93
CA ASN A 122 -43.45 -7.36 -0.37
C ASN A 122 -43.56 -7.06 1.14
N PRO A 123 -43.98 -5.84 1.52
CA PRO A 123 -44.01 -5.40 2.92
C PRO A 123 -45.08 -6.06 3.79
N ASP A 124 -46.12 -6.67 3.20
CA ASP A 124 -47.26 -7.25 3.92
C ASP A 124 -47.04 -8.70 4.39
N ASP A 125 -45.90 -9.31 4.03
CA ASP A 125 -45.58 -10.71 4.33
C ASP A 125 -44.76 -10.80 5.64
N VAL A 126 -45.48 -10.85 6.78
CA VAL A 126 -44.97 -10.75 8.18
C VAL A 126 -43.84 -11.73 8.54
N THR A 127 -43.62 -12.77 7.73
CA THR A 127 -42.57 -13.78 7.93
C THR A 127 -41.18 -13.36 7.43
N LYS A 128 -41.05 -12.23 6.72
CA LYS A 128 -39.79 -11.77 6.07
C LYS A 128 -39.29 -10.40 6.53
N ALA A 129 -39.82 -9.82 7.61
CA ALA A 129 -39.36 -8.52 8.09
C ALA A 129 -37.87 -8.55 8.52
N PRO A 130 -37.03 -7.60 8.08
CA PRO A 130 -35.65 -7.50 8.56
C PRO A 130 -35.68 -7.12 10.04
N THR A 131 -35.18 -7.99 10.91
CA THR A 131 -34.90 -7.61 12.30
C THR A 131 -33.87 -6.47 12.27
N ALA A 132 -34.27 -5.31 12.78
CA ALA A 132 -33.45 -4.11 12.81
C ALA A 132 -32.07 -4.43 13.39
N VAL A 133 -31.03 -4.24 12.57
CA VAL A 133 -29.65 -4.27 13.04
C VAL A 133 -29.52 -3.10 14.01
N LYS A 134 -29.46 -3.38 15.32
CA LYS A 134 -29.19 -2.37 16.34
C LYS A 134 -27.89 -1.67 15.97
N GLU A 135 -27.96 -0.42 15.58
CA GLU A 135 -26.81 0.47 15.46
C GLU A 135 -26.11 0.53 16.82
N THR A 136 -25.01 -0.20 16.97
CA THR A 136 -24.08 0.06 18.05
C THR A 136 -23.40 1.39 17.75
N LYS A 137 -23.94 2.47 18.32
CA LYS A 137 -23.29 3.79 18.33
C LYS A 137 -21.83 3.63 18.81
N PRO A 138 -20.85 4.30 18.18
CA PRO A 138 -19.51 4.34 18.73
C PRO A 138 -19.59 5.03 20.09
N LYS A 139 -19.13 4.34 21.14
CA LYS A 139 -18.94 4.97 22.45
C LYS A 139 -17.88 6.08 22.26
N LYS A 140 -18.23 7.28 22.73
CA LYS A 140 -17.30 8.43 22.83
C LYS A 140 -16.14 8.08 23.74
#